data_AF-A0A9W8U0Z2-F1
#
_entry.id   AF-A0A9W8U0Z2-F1
#
_cell.length_a   1.000
_cell.length_b   1.000
_cell.length_c   1.000
_cell.angle_alpha   90.00
_cell.angle_beta   90.00
_cell.angle_gamma   90.00
#
_symmetry.space_group_name_H-M   'P 1'
#
loop_
_entity.id
_entity.type
_entity.pdbx_description
1 polymer ?
#
loop_
_entity_poly.entity_id
_entity_poly.type
_entity_poly.pdbx_seq_one_letter_code
_entity_poly.pdbx_strand_id
1 'polypeptide(L)'
;MATKEATLPQANAEYRWHHNLEPALFTHSPDNAFPNHVGHFLHPTRVTLALKDPNRDEEFLWKSRDHRKNRHVKYTPNQDKSRHGRNSFVGIAHMVRLEYWNVSWWVAIAFTLGSVIWVVNGFYSFLPFVDTSFAQSIAGIGWTAWVGATVFELGSILGVLEAWNRGETANFGWGVRRALGQENASDSNGFAVNSSSEGKAGDLKHQRKWIWFSSDSKYWHELGFLAAFAQFWAATIFWISGFTALPSIQDAISTRTGVLDGVFWTPQVIGGMGFVISSSLLLLETQKRWYMPNPASLGWQVAIWNFIGAIGFTLCGALGYTAQTSTKAAYQSSLSTFWGGWAFLIGSILQWYESVNSV
;
A
#
# COMPACT_ATOMS: atom_id res chain seq x y z
N MET A 1 -2.95 55.89 -31.27
CA MET A 1 -2.11 55.12 -30.33
C MET A 1 -3.04 54.15 -29.62
N ALA A 2 -3.15 52.92 -30.14
CA ALA A 2 -4.04 51.90 -29.62
C ALA A 2 -3.30 51.05 -28.58
N THR A 3 -3.80 51.04 -27.35
CA THR A 3 -3.32 50.19 -26.25
C THR A 3 -3.73 48.75 -26.51
N LYS A 4 -2.72 47.87 -26.69
CA LYS A 4 -2.91 46.43 -26.77
C LYS A 4 -3.37 45.89 -25.42
N GLU A 5 -4.59 45.35 -25.37
CA GLU A 5 -5.02 44.45 -24.30
C GLU A 5 -4.12 43.20 -24.31
N ALA A 6 -3.48 42.92 -23.19
CA ALA A 6 -2.74 41.69 -22.98
C ALA A 6 -3.76 40.57 -22.67
N THR A 7 -4.07 39.77 -23.69
CA THR A 7 -4.79 38.51 -23.53
C THR A 7 -3.94 37.53 -22.73
N LEU A 8 -4.46 37.10 -21.57
CA LEU A 8 -3.90 35.99 -20.81
C LEU A 8 -3.87 34.73 -21.69
N PRO A 9 -2.79 33.94 -21.68
CA PRO A 9 -2.76 32.69 -22.42
C PRO A 9 -3.82 31.74 -21.85
N GLN A 10 -4.79 31.36 -22.69
CA GLN A 10 -5.66 30.22 -22.45
C GLN A 10 -4.79 28.98 -22.35
N ALA A 11 -4.51 28.54 -21.11
CA ALA A 11 -3.93 27.25 -20.87
C ALA A 11 -4.96 26.19 -21.27
N ASN A 12 -4.72 25.53 -22.40
CA ASN A 12 -5.34 24.26 -22.76
C ASN A 12 -4.94 23.23 -21.69
N ALA A 13 -5.65 23.22 -20.57
CA ALA A 13 -5.58 22.17 -19.58
C ALA A 13 -6.33 20.96 -20.15
N GLU A 14 -5.63 20.15 -20.94
CA GLU A 14 -6.11 18.81 -21.29
C GLU A 14 -6.46 18.08 -19.99
N TYR A 15 -7.72 17.68 -19.88
CA TYR A 15 -8.33 16.93 -18.79
C TYR A 15 -7.59 15.60 -18.56
N ARG A 16 -6.49 15.62 -17.81
CA ARG A 16 -5.80 14.43 -17.27
C ARG A 16 -6.45 13.90 -15.99
N TRP A 17 -7.54 14.53 -15.54
CA TRP A 17 -8.10 14.41 -14.20
C TRP A 17 -9.62 14.25 -14.25
N HIS A 18 -10.15 13.30 -13.47
CA HIS A 18 -11.58 13.21 -13.16
C HIS A 18 -11.97 14.03 -11.91
N HIS A 19 -11.03 14.82 -11.37
CA HIS A 19 -11.24 15.65 -10.19
C HIS A 19 -11.31 17.13 -10.59
N ASN A 20 -12.42 17.79 -10.26
CA ASN A 20 -12.56 19.24 -10.37
C ASN A 20 -11.73 19.90 -9.26
N LEU A 21 -10.62 20.54 -9.62
CA LEU A 21 -9.77 21.26 -8.67
C LEU A 21 -10.37 22.64 -8.35
N GLU A 22 -10.24 23.08 -7.11
CA GLU A 22 -10.59 24.43 -6.69
C GLU A 22 -9.60 25.46 -7.30
N PRO A 23 -10.04 26.66 -7.71
CA PRO A 23 -9.19 27.65 -8.38
C PRO A 23 -7.96 28.11 -7.59
N ALA A 24 -7.97 27.96 -6.26
CA ALA A 24 -6.86 28.35 -5.39
C ALA A 24 -5.69 27.33 -5.38
N LEU A 25 -5.87 26.16 -6.00
CA LEU A 25 -4.91 25.07 -5.96
C LEU A 25 -3.98 25.09 -7.16
N PHE A 26 -2.68 25.04 -6.89
CA PHE A 26 -1.65 24.91 -7.92
C PHE A 26 -1.08 23.50 -7.90
N THR A 27 -1.02 22.87 -9.08
CA THR A 27 -0.39 21.56 -9.25
C THR A 27 1.13 21.74 -9.31
N HIS A 28 1.86 21.21 -8.34
CA HIS A 28 3.30 21.43 -8.24
C HIS A 28 4.13 20.39 -9.03
N SER A 29 3.58 19.21 -9.29
CA SER A 29 4.19 18.16 -10.12
C SER A 29 3.14 17.07 -10.43
N PRO A 30 2.60 17.01 -11.66
CA PRO A 30 1.83 15.87 -12.14
C PRO A 30 2.77 14.81 -12.76
N ASP A 31 3.94 14.58 -12.15
CA ASP A 31 4.92 13.65 -12.71
C ASP A 31 4.41 12.21 -12.58
N ASN A 32 4.48 11.49 -13.70
CA ASN A 32 4.24 10.05 -13.76
C ASN A 32 5.60 9.33 -13.84
N ALA A 33 5.78 8.27 -13.05
CA ALA A 33 6.99 7.46 -13.10
C ALA A 33 7.20 6.76 -14.45
N PHE A 34 6.14 6.61 -15.25
CA PHE A 34 6.16 5.96 -16.56
C PHE A 34 6.57 6.89 -17.72
N PRO A 35 7.16 6.33 -18.80
CA PRO A 35 7.34 7.05 -20.06
C PRO A 35 6.02 7.60 -20.62
N ASN A 36 6.08 8.69 -21.39
CA ASN A 36 4.89 9.39 -21.92
C ASN A 36 3.86 8.46 -22.57
N HIS A 37 4.29 7.46 -23.36
CA HIS A 37 3.38 6.55 -24.08
C HIS A 37 2.53 5.64 -23.17
N VAL A 38 2.96 5.38 -21.92
CA VAL A 38 2.16 4.63 -20.92
C VAL A 38 1.54 5.59 -19.88
N GLY A 39 2.21 6.71 -19.62
CA GLY A 39 1.86 7.63 -18.55
C GLY A 39 0.55 8.40 -18.75
N HIS A 40 -0.05 8.37 -19.94
CA HIS A 40 -1.39 8.93 -20.18
C HIS A 40 -2.52 8.01 -19.66
N PHE A 41 -2.28 6.71 -19.59
CA PHE A 41 -3.27 5.75 -19.09
C PHE A 41 -3.25 5.68 -17.56
N LEU A 42 -2.08 5.75 -16.94
CA LEU A 42 -1.95 5.68 -15.50
C LEU A 42 -2.00 7.08 -14.88
N HIS A 43 -2.83 7.30 -13.86
CA HIS A 43 -2.92 8.59 -13.21
C HIS A 43 -1.58 8.95 -12.54
N PRO A 44 -1.17 10.25 -12.55
CA PRO A 44 0.08 10.66 -11.94
C PRO A 44 0.13 10.22 -10.48
N THR A 45 1.08 9.34 -10.21
CA THR A 45 1.21 8.64 -8.94
C THR A 45 1.61 9.54 -7.80
N ARG A 46 2.04 10.77 -8.10
CA ARG A 46 2.52 11.74 -7.14
C ARG A 46 1.94 13.12 -7.39
N VAL A 47 0.61 13.22 -7.48
CA VAL A 47 -0.02 14.54 -7.47
C VAL A 47 0.37 15.23 -6.18
N THR A 48 1.16 16.28 -6.35
CA THR A 48 1.52 17.18 -5.29
C THR A 48 0.68 18.43 -5.49
N LEU A 49 -0.40 18.54 -4.72
CA LEU A 49 -1.17 19.79 -4.66
C LEU A 49 -0.53 20.64 -3.57
N ALA A 50 -0.18 21.87 -3.92
CA ALA A 50 0.28 22.88 -2.98
C ALA A 50 -0.79 23.97 -2.89
N LEU A 51 -1.30 24.22 -1.69
CA LEU A 51 -2.00 25.47 -1.39
C LEU A 51 -1.00 26.37 -0.67
N LYS A 52 -0.75 27.54 -1.25
CA LYS A 52 -0.02 28.62 -0.56
C LYS A 52 -1.04 29.44 0.21
N ASP A 53 -0.96 29.43 1.53
CA ASP A 53 -1.80 30.31 2.35
C ASP A 53 -1.38 31.77 2.06
N PRO A 54 -2.28 32.67 1.62
CA PRO A 54 -1.93 34.07 1.40
C PRO A 54 -1.47 34.78 2.68
N ASN A 55 -1.73 34.22 3.86
CA ASN A 55 -1.37 34.78 5.17
C ASN A 55 -0.24 34.03 5.89
N ARG A 56 0.30 32.94 5.34
CA ARG A 56 1.41 32.16 5.93
C ARG A 56 2.34 31.63 4.84
N ASP A 57 3.64 31.58 5.10
CA ASP A 57 4.62 30.94 4.20
C ASP A 57 4.54 29.40 4.18
N GLU A 58 3.48 28.80 4.74
CA GLU A 58 3.29 27.35 4.79
C GLU A 58 2.63 26.85 3.50
N GLU A 59 3.34 26.03 2.73
CA GLU A 59 2.77 25.29 1.60
C GLU A 59 2.20 23.95 2.07
N PHE A 60 0.90 23.74 1.90
CA PHE A 60 0.27 22.47 2.24
C PHE A 60 0.52 21.44 1.13
N LEU A 61 1.35 20.44 1.40
CA LEU A 61 1.74 19.40 0.44
C LEU A 61 0.83 18.16 0.57
N TRP A 62 -0.03 17.92 -0.42
CA TRP A 62 -0.84 16.70 -0.47
C TRP A 62 -0.27 15.65 -1.42
N LYS A 63 -0.35 14.37 -1.03
CA LYS A 63 0.04 13.23 -1.89
C LYS A 63 -1.05 12.17 -1.89
N SER A 64 -1.27 11.56 -3.04
CA SER A 64 -2.22 10.45 -3.26
C SER A 64 -2.00 9.28 -2.29
N ARG A 65 -0.75 8.82 -2.11
CA ARG A 65 -0.41 7.74 -1.16
C ARG A 65 -0.72 8.12 0.28
N ASP A 66 -0.32 9.32 0.71
CA ASP A 66 -0.55 9.79 2.08
C ASP A 66 -2.05 9.89 2.38
N HIS A 67 -2.86 10.25 1.38
CA HIS A 67 -4.32 10.18 1.46
C HIS A 67 -4.82 8.74 1.64
N ARG A 68 -4.44 7.82 0.75
CA ARG A 68 -4.86 6.41 0.82
C ARG A 68 -4.50 5.77 2.17
N LYS A 69 -3.37 6.17 2.74
CA LYS A 69 -2.87 5.68 4.04
C LYS A 69 -3.42 6.44 5.27
N ASN A 70 -4.42 7.30 5.09
CA ASN A 70 -5.01 8.14 6.15
C ASN A 70 -3.97 8.99 6.93
N ARG A 71 -2.88 9.40 6.29
CA ARG A 71 -1.79 10.14 6.94
C ARG A 71 -2.07 11.64 7.09
N HIS A 72 -3.10 12.17 6.44
CA HIS A 72 -3.52 13.57 6.63
C HIS A 72 -4.44 13.77 7.86
N VAL A 73 -4.91 12.67 8.47
CA VAL A 73 -5.70 12.74 9.70
C VAL A 73 -4.75 12.97 10.88
N LYS A 74 -4.66 14.22 11.34
CA LYS A 74 -3.73 14.65 12.41
C LYS A 74 -4.13 14.22 13.82
N TYR A 75 -5.41 13.95 14.06
CA TYR A 75 -5.94 13.60 15.39
C TYR A 75 -6.75 12.31 15.35
N THR A 76 -6.66 11.53 16.43
CA THR A 76 -7.43 10.29 16.59
C THR A 76 -8.92 10.64 16.75
N PRO A 77 -9.83 9.99 16.00
CA PRO A 77 -11.27 10.16 16.21
C PRO A 77 -11.64 9.88 17.67
N ASN A 78 -12.47 10.76 18.25
CA ASN A 78 -13.02 10.62 19.60
C ASN A 78 -12.01 10.67 20.77
N GLN A 79 -10.72 10.98 20.52
CA GLN A 79 -9.71 11.05 21.60
C GLN A 79 -8.80 12.29 21.54
N ASP A 80 -8.90 13.14 20.51
CA ASP A 80 -8.11 14.37 20.31
C ASP A 80 -6.57 14.22 20.48
N LYS A 81 -6.05 12.99 20.40
CA LYS A 81 -4.62 12.71 20.48
C LYS A 81 -3.98 12.91 19.11
N SER A 82 -2.91 13.71 19.08
CA SER A 82 -2.11 13.94 17.88
C SER A 82 -1.45 12.64 17.38
N ARG A 83 -1.51 12.43 16.06
CA ARG A 83 -0.85 11.37 15.29
C ARG A 83 0.45 11.86 14.64
N HIS A 84 0.78 13.13 14.79
CA HIS A 84 1.98 13.72 14.22
C HIS A 84 3.19 13.46 15.12
N GLY A 85 4.13 12.67 14.64
CA GLY A 85 5.39 12.42 15.32
C GLY A 85 6.35 13.59 15.16
N ARG A 86 6.50 14.44 16.17
CA ARG A 86 7.43 15.59 16.14
C ARG A 86 8.90 15.16 15.98
N ASN A 87 9.21 13.90 16.32
CA ASN A 87 10.50 13.25 16.10
C ASN A 87 10.30 11.73 15.97
N SER A 88 11.36 11.00 15.58
CA SER A 88 11.30 9.55 15.36
C SER A 88 10.92 8.75 16.61
N PHE A 89 11.31 9.19 17.81
CA PHE A 89 10.96 8.51 19.06
C PHE A 89 9.46 8.56 19.36
N VAL A 90 8.83 9.73 19.16
CA VAL A 90 7.37 9.88 19.26
C VAL A 90 6.68 9.02 18.21
N GLY A 91 7.23 8.96 16.99
CA GLY A 91 6.68 8.11 15.95
C GLY A 91 6.75 6.60 16.25
N ILE A 92 7.83 6.14 16.91
CA ILE A 92 7.94 4.77 17.41
C ILE A 92 6.96 4.53 18.54
N ALA A 93 6.78 5.48 19.45
CA ALA A 93 5.79 5.37 20.52
C ALA A 93 4.35 5.24 19.99
N HIS A 94 4.05 5.81 18.82
CA HIS A 94 2.76 5.63 18.15
C HIS A 94 2.51 4.19 17.69
N MET A 95 3.53 3.36 17.47
CA MET A 95 3.34 1.97 17.06
C MET A 95 2.63 1.13 18.11
N VAL A 96 2.73 1.49 19.40
CA VAL A 96 2.00 0.81 20.48
C VAL A 96 0.51 1.19 20.49
N ARG A 97 0.11 2.23 19.77
CA ARG A 97 -1.29 2.69 19.72
C ARG A 97 -2.11 1.80 18.80
N LEU A 98 -3.31 1.47 19.28
CA LEU A 98 -4.29 0.69 18.55
C LEU A 98 -5.18 1.65 17.74
N GLU A 99 -5.07 1.59 16.41
CA GLU A 99 -5.89 2.39 15.48
C GLU A 99 -6.95 1.54 14.78
N TYR A 100 -7.87 0.95 15.54
CA TYR A 100 -8.92 0.07 15.00
C TYR A 100 -9.82 0.71 13.93
N TRP A 101 -9.91 2.04 13.92
CA TRP A 101 -10.67 2.83 12.96
C TRP A 101 -9.93 3.02 11.62
N ASN A 102 -8.62 2.79 11.58
CA ASN A 102 -7.78 2.99 10.42
C ASN A 102 -7.51 1.66 9.71
N VAL A 103 -8.05 1.52 8.49
CA VAL A 103 -7.86 0.32 7.66
C VAL A 103 -6.38 0.07 7.37
N SER A 104 -5.59 1.12 7.17
CA SER A 104 -4.15 1.01 6.92
C SER A 104 -3.39 0.38 8.09
N TRP A 105 -3.88 0.56 9.32
CA TRP A 105 -3.33 -0.10 10.51
C TRP A 105 -3.63 -1.59 10.48
N TRP A 106 -4.87 -2.00 10.17
CA TRP A 106 -5.22 -3.42 10.01
C TRP A 106 -4.42 -4.12 8.91
N VAL A 107 -4.23 -3.46 7.77
CA VAL A 107 -3.38 -3.95 6.68
C VAL A 107 -1.95 -4.17 7.19
N ALA A 108 -1.38 -3.18 7.88
CA ALA A 108 -0.02 -3.28 8.40
C ALA A 108 0.14 -4.41 9.43
N ILE A 109 -0.79 -4.51 10.40
CA ILE A 109 -0.77 -5.56 11.42
C ILE A 109 -0.90 -6.95 10.81
N ALA A 110 -1.81 -7.14 9.85
CA ALA A 110 -1.96 -8.43 9.17
C ALA A 110 -0.66 -8.85 8.48
N PHE A 111 -0.03 -7.97 7.69
CA PHE A 111 1.25 -8.28 7.05
C PHE A 111 2.39 -8.47 8.05
N THR A 112 2.44 -7.73 9.15
CA THR A 112 3.45 -7.94 10.20
C THR A 112 3.29 -9.30 10.88
N LEU A 113 2.07 -9.67 11.30
CA LEU A 113 1.80 -10.98 11.90
C LEU A 113 2.14 -12.13 10.93
N GLY A 114 1.70 -12.01 9.68
CA GLY A 114 2.04 -12.97 8.64
C GLY A 114 3.56 -13.08 8.44
N SER A 115 4.28 -11.96 8.47
CA SER A 115 5.73 -11.94 8.27
C SER A 115 6.48 -12.60 9.43
N VAL A 116 6.01 -12.40 10.67
CA VAL A 116 6.53 -13.12 11.84
C VAL A 116 6.35 -14.63 11.66
N ILE A 117 5.18 -15.07 11.20
CA ILE A 117 4.93 -16.49 10.93
C ILE A 117 5.86 -17.02 9.83
N TRP A 118 6.11 -16.24 8.77
CA TRP A 118 7.06 -16.61 7.72
C TRP A 118 8.51 -16.66 8.19
N VAL A 119 8.91 -15.79 9.12
CA VAL A 119 10.23 -15.89 9.77
C VAL A 119 10.34 -17.20 10.56
N VAL A 120 9.30 -17.55 11.35
CA VAL A 120 9.25 -18.82 12.08
C VAL A 120 9.28 -20.01 11.12
N ASN A 121 8.53 -19.96 10.02
CA ASN A 121 8.58 -20.97 8.95
C ASN A 121 9.99 -21.10 8.37
N GLY A 122 10.65 -19.97 8.08
CA GLY A 122 12.02 -19.92 7.62
C GLY A 122 12.99 -20.60 8.58
N PHE A 123 12.83 -20.41 9.90
CA PHE A 123 13.62 -21.13 10.90
C PHE A 123 13.37 -22.65 10.84
N TYR A 124 12.10 -23.09 10.78
CA TYR A 124 11.79 -24.52 10.65
C TYR A 124 12.39 -25.14 9.37
N SER A 125 12.39 -24.38 8.26
CA SER A 125 12.88 -24.86 6.96
C SER A 125 14.40 -24.84 6.86
N PHE A 126 15.05 -23.78 7.35
CA PHE A 126 16.47 -23.51 7.07
C PHE A 126 17.42 -23.96 8.18
N LEU A 127 17.02 -23.87 9.44
CA LEU A 127 17.93 -24.14 10.57
C LEU A 127 18.51 -25.57 10.57
N PRO A 128 17.77 -26.63 10.19
CA PRO A 128 18.33 -27.98 10.06
C PRO A 128 19.46 -28.13 9.03
N PHE A 129 19.61 -27.18 8.09
CA PHE A 129 20.75 -27.15 7.16
C PHE A 129 22.00 -26.49 7.77
N VAL A 130 21.84 -25.67 8.81
CA VAL A 130 22.94 -24.96 9.47
C VAL A 130 23.47 -25.76 10.64
N ASP A 131 22.58 -26.37 11.41
CA ASP A 131 22.90 -27.13 12.61
C ASP A 131 22.01 -28.37 12.72
N THR A 132 22.65 -29.55 12.73
CA THR A 132 21.99 -30.85 12.74
C THR A 132 21.35 -31.21 14.08
N SER A 133 21.59 -30.44 15.14
CA SER A 133 20.88 -30.57 16.42
C SER A 133 19.40 -30.19 16.32
N PHE A 134 19.02 -29.38 15.31
CA PHE A 134 17.63 -29.04 15.05
C PHE A 134 16.96 -30.11 14.20
N ALA A 135 15.97 -30.79 14.77
CA ALA A 135 15.17 -31.78 14.06
C ALA A 135 14.34 -31.11 12.94
N GLN A 136 14.30 -31.74 11.76
CA GLN A 136 13.39 -31.33 10.71
C GLN A 136 11.94 -31.55 11.14
N SER A 137 11.16 -30.48 11.14
CA SER A 137 9.73 -30.53 11.48
C SER A 137 8.88 -30.23 10.26
N ILE A 138 8.52 -31.28 9.51
CA ILE A 138 7.60 -31.17 8.36
C ILE A 138 6.26 -30.58 8.81
N ALA A 139 5.79 -30.97 10.00
CA ALA A 139 4.60 -30.39 10.62
C ALA A 139 4.74 -28.89 10.89
N GLY A 140 5.87 -28.45 11.44
CA GLY A 140 6.16 -27.04 11.69
C GLY A 140 6.15 -26.23 10.40
N ILE A 141 6.84 -26.72 9.35
CA ILE A 141 6.89 -26.07 8.03
C ILE A 141 5.48 -25.97 7.44
N GLY A 142 4.73 -27.08 7.41
CA GLY A 142 3.39 -27.13 6.81
C GLY A 142 2.37 -26.21 7.50
N TRP A 143 2.27 -26.29 8.83
CA TRP A 143 1.32 -25.47 9.58
C TRP A 143 1.64 -23.99 9.51
N THR A 144 2.91 -23.62 9.66
CA THR A 144 3.30 -22.20 9.60
C THR A 144 3.15 -21.63 8.18
N ALA A 145 3.39 -22.43 7.13
CA ALA A 145 3.13 -22.01 5.75
C ALA A 145 1.64 -21.73 5.51
N TRP A 146 0.74 -22.63 5.95
CA TRP A 146 -0.69 -22.44 5.81
C TRP A 146 -1.22 -21.22 6.59
N VAL A 147 -0.84 -21.10 7.86
CA VAL A 147 -1.27 -19.97 8.70
C VAL A 147 -0.70 -18.65 8.16
N GLY A 148 0.58 -18.64 7.78
CA GLY A 148 1.24 -17.46 7.20
C GLY A 148 0.56 -17.01 5.90
N ALA A 149 0.29 -17.95 4.98
CA ALA A 149 -0.43 -17.66 3.74
C ALA A 149 -1.86 -17.15 4.00
N THR A 150 -2.57 -17.73 4.97
CA THR A 150 -3.94 -17.30 5.33
C THR A 150 -3.95 -15.87 5.88
N VAL A 151 -3.00 -15.53 6.75
CA VAL A 151 -2.89 -14.16 7.29
C VAL A 151 -2.53 -13.15 6.18
N PHE A 152 -1.65 -13.54 5.25
CA PHE A 152 -1.32 -12.72 4.08
C PHE A 152 -2.52 -12.49 3.16
N GLU A 153 -3.38 -13.50 2.98
CA GLU A 153 -4.62 -13.37 2.20
C GLU A 153 -5.62 -12.42 2.87
N LEU A 154 -5.76 -12.49 4.20
CA LEU A 154 -6.58 -11.51 4.92
C LEU A 154 -6.01 -10.09 4.79
N GLY A 155 -4.69 -9.95 4.87
CA GLY A 155 -4.00 -8.68 4.64
C GLY A 155 -4.19 -8.14 3.21
N SER A 156 -4.23 -9.01 2.21
CA SER A 156 -4.42 -8.65 0.81
C SER A 156 -5.85 -8.15 0.54
N ILE A 157 -6.86 -8.82 1.11
CA ILE A 157 -8.27 -8.38 1.09
C ILE A 157 -8.42 -7.00 1.74
N LEU A 158 -7.82 -6.81 2.92
CA LEU A 158 -7.81 -5.51 3.61
C LEU A 158 -7.12 -4.43 2.77
N GLY A 159 -6.08 -4.78 2.02
CA GLY A 159 -5.38 -3.87 1.11
C GLY A 159 -6.27 -3.38 -0.04
N VAL A 160 -7.11 -4.27 -0.60
CA VAL A 160 -8.11 -3.89 -1.61
C VAL A 160 -9.18 -2.99 -0.99
N LEU A 161 -9.67 -3.31 0.21
CA LEU A 161 -10.63 -2.48 0.94
C LEU A 161 -10.05 -1.10 1.28
N GLU A 162 -8.77 -1.00 1.65
CA GLU A 162 -8.05 0.26 1.85
C GLU A 162 -8.06 1.09 0.56
N ALA A 163 -7.76 0.47 -0.58
CA ALA A 163 -7.72 1.15 -1.87
C ALA A 163 -9.11 1.66 -2.31
N TRP A 164 -10.18 0.88 -2.12
CA TRP A 164 -11.54 1.34 -2.40
C TRP A 164 -12.01 2.44 -1.43
N ASN A 165 -11.64 2.33 -0.15
CA ASN A 165 -12.04 3.28 0.89
C ASN A 165 -11.06 4.44 1.08
N ARG A 166 -10.22 4.76 0.09
CA ARG A 166 -9.52 6.06 0.04
C ARG A 166 -10.54 7.20 0.03
N GLY A 167 -10.41 8.22 0.86
CA GLY A 167 -11.36 9.35 0.88
C GLY A 167 -11.59 9.90 -0.53
N GLU A 168 -12.83 9.87 -1.01
CA GLU A 168 -13.16 10.50 -2.30
C GLU A 168 -13.05 12.04 -2.25
N THR A 169 -12.78 12.60 -1.08
CA THR A 169 -12.60 14.04 -0.88
C THR A 169 -11.21 14.49 -1.34
N ALA A 170 -11.03 14.47 -2.66
CA ALA A 170 -10.45 15.62 -3.36
C ALA A 170 -11.50 16.74 -3.51
N ASN A 171 -12.49 16.86 -2.61
CA ASN A 171 -13.09 18.15 -2.24
C ASN A 171 -12.08 18.94 -1.39
N PHE A 172 -10.93 19.16 -2.02
CA PHE A 172 -9.65 19.52 -1.41
C PHE A 172 -9.69 20.92 -0.78
N GLY A 173 -10.63 21.77 -1.17
CA GLY A 173 -10.84 23.08 -0.53
C GLY A 173 -11.31 23.03 0.91
N TRP A 174 -12.25 22.15 1.24
CA TRP A 174 -12.84 22.10 2.58
C TRP A 174 -11.94 21.39 3.60
N GLY A 175 -11.30 20.29 3.20
CA GLY A 175 -10.35 19.57 4.06
C GLY A 175 -9.11 20.40 4.41
N VAL A 176 -8.63 21.21 3.46
CA VAL A 176 -7.52 22.14 3.68
C VAL A 176 -7.96 23.34 4.53
N ARG A 177 -9.13 23.96 4.27
CA ARG A 177 -9.69 25.04 5.12
C ARG A 177 -9.85 24.60 6.57
N ARG A 178 -10.32 23.37 6.81
CA ARG A 178 -10.47 22.80 8.16
C ARG A 178 -9.12 22.52 8.82
N ALA A 179 -8.14 22.02 8.07
CA ALA A 179 -6.77 21.80 8.57
C ALA A 179 -6.03 23.12 8.88
N LEU A 180 -6.40 24.21 8.21
CA LEU A 180 -5.91 25.58 8.45
C LEU A 180 -6.75 26.36 9.48
N GLY A 181 -7.86 25.79 9.99
CA GLY A 181 -8.73 26.47 10.96
C GLY A 181 -9.51 27.66 10.38
N GLN A 182 -9.67 27.74 9.06
CA GLN A 182 -10.28 28.88 8.35
C GLN A 182 -11.82 28.85 8.30
N GLU A 183 -12.50 27.86 8.92
CA GLU A 183 -13.97 27.81 8.96
C GLU A 183 -14.62 29.02 9.67
N ASN A 184 -13.87 29.76 10.51
CA ASN A 184 -14.41 30.91 11.26
C ASN A 184 -14.14 32.29 10.62
N ALA A 185 -13.37 32.37 9.53
CA ALA A 185 -12.86 33.65 9.02
C ALA A 185 -13.61 34.20 7.79
N SER A 186 -14.54 33.44 7.20
CA SER A 186 -15.20 33.81 5.94
C SER A 186 -16.64 34.33 6.10
N ASP A 187 -17.20 34.36 7.31
CA ASP A 187 -18.55 34.87 7.56
C ASP A 187 -18.63 36.41 7.71
N SER A 188 -17.55 37.15 7.46
CA SER A 188 -17.51 38.59 7.76
C SER A 188 -17.15 39.54 6.63
N ASN A 189 -17.10 39.15 5.35
CA ASN A 189 -17.05 40.15 4.26
C ASN A 189 -17.64 39.64 2.94
N GLY A 190 -18.78 40.22 2.57
CA GLY A 190 -19.62 39.75 1.48
C GLY A 190 -19.10 40.07 0.06
N PHE A 191 -19.58 39.25 -0.88
CA PHE A 191 -19.99 39.72 -2.19
C PHE A 191 -21.28 38.99 -2.57
N ALA A 192 -22.35 39.76 -2.74
CA ALA A 192 -23.69 39.25 -3.03
C ALA A 192 -23.76 38.67 -4.45
N VAL A 193 -24.27 37.46 -4.57
CA VAL A 193 -24.97 37.00 -5.78
C VAL A 193 -26.29 36.40 -5.34
N ASN A 194 -27.36 37.14 -5.64
CA ASN A 194 -28.75 36.73 -5.43
C ASN A 194 -29.06 35.48 -6.25
N SER A 195 -29.43 34.39 -5.58
CA SER A 195 -30.43 33.48 -6.12
C SER A 195 -31.25 32.90 -4.96
N SER A 196 -32.52 33.23 -4.97
CA SER A 196 -33.56 32.83 -4.04
C SER A 196 -33.79 31.33 -4.11
N SER A 197 -33.48 30.61 -3.03
CA SER A 197 -34.19 29.39 -2.64
C SER A 197 -33.94 29.16 -1.15
N GLU A 198 -35.03 29.23 -0.38
CA GLU A 198 -35.06 28.81 1.02
C GLU A 198 -34.68 27.33 1.11
N GLY A 199 -33.45 27.07 1.55
CA GLY A 199 -32.96 25.74 1.90
C GLY A 199 -32.24 25.84 3.22
N LYS A 200 -32.88 25.33 4.29
CA LYS A 200 -32.30 25.20 5.62
C LYS A 200 -30.86 24.68 5.52
N ALA A 201 -29.93 25.37 6.19
CA ALA A 201 -28.58 24.90 6.47
C ALA A 201 -28.64 23.63 7.34
N GLY A 202 -28.99 22.52 6.72
CA GLY A 202 -28.98 21.19 7.31
C GLY A 202 -27.64 20.55 7.02
N ASP A 203 -26.81 20.44 8.05
CA ASP A 203 -26.05 19.23 8.40
C ASP A 203 -25.78 18.24 7.25
N LEU A 204 -24.92 18.63 6.30
CA LEU A 204 -24.35 17.70 5.32
C LEU A 204 -23.01 17.17 5.84
N LYS A 205 -23.02 16.54 7.02
CA LYS A 205 -22.11 15.41 7.27
C LYS A 205 -22.50 14.34 6.27
N HIS A 206 -21.90 14.37 5.07
CA HIS A 206 -21.99 13.25 4.15
C HIS A 206 -21.37 12.04 4.87
N GLN A 207 -22.20 11.25 5.55
CA GLN A 207 -21.76 10.05 6.23
C GLN A 207 -21.28 9.11 5.15
N ARG A 208 -19.96 9.07 5.02
CA ARG A 208 -19.28 8.28 4.03
C ARG A 208 -19.66 6.82 4.23
N LYS A 209 -20.38 6.26 3.25
CA LYS A 209 -20.71 4.84 3.26
C LYS A 209 -19.47 4.04 2.93
N TRP A 210 -19.18 3.04 3.75
CA TRP A 210 -18.08 2.12 3.53
C TRP A 210 -18.33 1.30 2.27
N ILE A 211 -17.31 1.21 1.41
CA ILE A 211 -17.34 0.50 0.14
C ILE A 211 -16.77 -0.90 0.35
N TRP A 212 -17.63 -1.91 0.28
CA TRP A 212 -17.22 -3.31 0.34
C TRP A 212 -16.78 -3.88 -1.01
N PHE A 213 -17.28 -3.30 -2.09
CA PHE A 213 -16.99 -3.70 -3.46
C PHE A 213 -17.23 -2.53 -4.40
N SER A 214 -16.35 -2.33 -5.38
CA SER A 214 -16.55 -1.36 -6.46
C SER A 214 -15.92 -1.86 -7.75
N SER A 215 -16.66 -1.69 -8.86
CA SER A 215 -16.20 -1.96 -10.23
C SER A 215 -15.95 -0.66 -11.01
N ASP A 216 -15.82 0.47 -10.31
CA ASP A 216 -15.61 1.78 -10.94
C ASP A 216 -14.26 1.81 -11.68
N SER A 217 -14.30 2.24 -12.94
CA SER A 217 -13.14 2.33 -13.84
C SER A 217 -12.03 3.23 -13.27
N LYS A 218 -12.37 4.20 -12.40
CA LYS A 218 -11.39 5.13 -11.83
C LYS A 218 -10.25 4.44 -11.06
N TYR A 219 -10.51 3.31 -10.40
CA TYR A 219 -9.51 2.60 -9.59
C TYR A 219 -8.45 1.90 -10.44
N TRP A 220 -8.80 1.48 -11.66
CA TRP A 220 -7.89 0.74 -12.56
C TRP A 220 -6.75 1.59 -13.12
N HIS A 221 -6.84 2.90 -12.97
CA HIS A 221 -5.80 3.83 -13.39
C HIS A 221 -4.87 4.23 -12.23
N GLU A 222 -5.10 3.70 -11.01
CA GLU A 222 -4.34 4.02 -9.80
C GLU A 222 -3.37 2.91 -9.42
N LEU A 223 -2.08 3.24 -9.30
CA LEU A 223 -1.07 2.24 -8.95
C LEU A 223 -1.30 1.62 -7.57
N GLY A 224 -1.81 2.37 -6.59
CA GLY A 224 -2.12 1.84 -5.27
C GLY A 224 -3.18 0.74 -5.29
N PHE A 225 -4.22 0.88 -6.12
CA PHE A 225 -5.25 -0.14 -6.31
C PHE A 225 -4.71 -1.30 -7.15
N LEU A 226 -4.03 -1.04 -8.27
CA LEU A 226 -3.43 -2.09 -9.10
C LEU A 226 -2.45 -2.96 -8.30
N ALA A 227 -1.65 -2.36 -7.43
CA ALA A 227 -0.76 -3.09 -6.53
C ALA A 227 -1.54 -3.97 -5.55
N ALA A 228 -2.57 -3.41 -4.88
CA ALA A 228 -3.41 -4.18 -3.94
C ALA A 228 -4.16 -5.32 -4.64
N PHE A 229 -4.66 -5.09 -5.85
CA PHE A 229 -5.35 -6.08 -6.65
C PHE A 229 -4.42 -7.20 -7.13
N ALA A 230 -3.21 -6.85 -7.60
CA ALA A 230 -2.18 -7.82 -7.92
C ALA A 230 -1.77 -8.63 -6.69
N GLN A 231 -1.60 -7.98 -5.53
CA GLN A 231 -1.29 -8.62 -4.26
C GLN A 231 -2.37 -9.62 -3.83
N PHE A 232 -3.65 -9.26 -4.01
CA PHE A 232 -4.79 -10.12 -3.68
C PHE A 232 -4.73 -11.42 -4.47
N TRP A 233 -4.72 -11.36 -5.80
CA TRP A 233 -4.63 -12.57 -6.62
C TRP A 233 -3.34 -13.37 -6.38
N ALA A 234 -2.22 -12.67 -6.17
CA ALA A 234 -0.97 -13.31 -5.80
C ALA A 234 -1.08 -14.12 -4.51
N ALA A 235 -1.70 -13.54 -3.47
CA ALA A 235 -1.91 -14.19 -2.19
C ALA A 235 -2.92 -15.34 -2.30
N THR A 236 -4.00 -15.20 -3.07
CA THR A 236 -4.96 -16.28 -3.31
C THR A 236 -4.32 -17.48 -4.01
N ILE A 237 -3.47 -17.24 -5.01
CA ILE A 237 -2.74 -18.32 -5.70
C ILE A 237 -1.70 -18.93 -4.76
N PHE A 238 -0.89 -18.11 -4.09
CA PHE A 238 0.11 -18.59 -3.13
C PHE A 238 -0.53 -19.42 -2.00
N TRP A 239 -1.74 -19.06 -1.57
CA TRP A 239 -2.48 -19.75 -0.53
C TRP A 239 -2.74 -21.23 -0.85
N ILE A 240 -2.92 -21.58 -2.12
CA ILE A 240 -3.06 -22.98 -2.55
C ILE A 240 -1.85 -23.80 -2.11
N SER A 241 -0.64 -23.25 -2.24
CA SER A 241 0.56 -23.90 -1.75
C SER A 241 0.60 -23.99 -0.22
N GLY A 242 0.27 -22.89 0.47
CA GLY A 242 0.20 -22.90 1.92
C GLY A 242 -0.75 -23.98 2.45
N PHE A 243 -1.91 -24.15 1.81
CA PHE A 243 -2.87 -25.20 2.14
C PHE A 243 -2.34 -26.61 1.83
N THR A 244 -1.71 -26.81 0.68
CA THR A 244 -1.17 -28.13 0.31
C THR A 244 0.08 -28.51 1.12
N ALA A 245 0.73 -27.53 1.75
CA ALA A 245 1.83 -27.75 2.70
C ALA A 245 1.41 -28.51 3.98
N LEU A 246 0.11 -28.59 4.29
CA LEU A 246 -0.38 -29.28 5.48
C LEU A 246 0.10 -30.75 5.50
N PRO A 247 0.55 -31.29 6.65
CA PRO A 247 1.30 -32.54 6.67
C PRO A 247 0.59 -33.71 5.99
N SER A 248 -0.68 -33.92 6.29
CA SER A 248 -1.47 -35.02 5.71
C SER A 248 -1.65 -34.89 4.18
N ILE A 249 -1.71 -33.67 3.66
CA ILE A 249 -1.81 -33.41 2.22
C ILE A 249 -0.43 -33.59 1.59
N GLN A 250 0.59 -33.00 2.20
CA GLN A 250 1.96 -33.05 1.72
C GLN A 250 2.48 -34.48 1.63
N ASP A 251 2.23 -35.32 2.63
CA ASP A 251 2.58 -36.74 2.62
C ASP A 251 1.91 -37.47 1.45
N ALA A 252 0.62 -37.18 1.19
CA ALA A 252 -0.14 -37.80 0.11
C ALA A 252 0.33 -37.39 -1.29
N ILE A 253 0.83 -36.17 -1.47
CA ILE A 253 1.29 -35.66 -2.78
C ILE A 253 2.79 -35.83 -3.01
N SER A 254 3.59 -36.03 -1.95
CA SER A 254 5.06 -36.12 -2.01
C SER A 254 5.59 -37.20 -2.96
N THR A 255 4.85 -38.31 -3.10
CA THR A 255 5.20 -39.45 -3.96
C THR A 255 4.79 -39.25 -5.42
N ARG A 256 4.00 -38.21 -5.72
CA ARG A 256 3.44 -37.92 -7.05
C ARG A 256 4.00 -36.60 -7.56
N THR A 257 5.18 -36.64 -8.17
CA THR A 257 5.93 -35.45 -8.60
C THR A 257 5.08 -34.46 -9.39
N GLY A 258 4.30 -34.90 -10.37
CA GLY A 258 3.44 -33.99 -11.16
C GLY A 258 2.34 -33.30 -10.33
N VAL A 259 1.81 -33.95 -9.30
CA VAL A 259 0.81 -33.34 -8.40
C VAL A 259 1.51 -32.34 -7.47
N LEU A 260 2.61 -32.74 -6.82
CA LEU A 260 3.41 -31.88 -5.96
C LEU A 260 3.83 -30.60 -6.70
N ASP A 261 4.37 -30.75 -7.91
CA ASP A 261 4.78 -29.66 -8.77
C ASP A 261 3.61 -28.73 -9.12
N GLY A 262 2.46 -29.30 -9.46
CA GLY A 262 1.29 -28.54 -9.88
C GLY A 262 0.58 -27.78 -8.75
N VAL A 263 0.44 -28.38 -7.56
CA VAL A 263 -0.41 -27.84 -6.49
C VAL A 263 0.37 -27.23 -5.32
N PHE A 264 1.65 -27.56 -5.18
CA PHE A 264 2.50 -27.03 -4.12
C PHE A 264 3.55 -26.06 -4.66
N TRP A 265 4.34 -26.42 -5.69
CA TRP A 265 5.43 -25.55 -6.18
C TRP A 265 4.96 -24.45 -7.13
N THR A 266 4.15 -24.80 -8.13
CA THR A 266 3.66 -23.86 -9.14
C THR A 266 2.92 -22.65 -8.53
N PRO A 267 2.01 -22.84 -7.56
CA PRO A 267 1.32 -21.71 -6.96
C PRO A 267 2.24 -20.79 -6.15
N GLN A 268 3.33 -21.30 -5.57
CA GLN A 268 4.32 -20.45 -4.88
C GLN A 268 5.06 -19.55 -5.86
N VAL A 269 5.47 -20.10 -7.01
CA VAL A 269 6.17 -19.31 -8.04
C VAL A 269 5.25 -18.25 -8.62
N ILE A 270 4.04 -18.62 -9.02
CA ILE A 270 3.08 -17.68 -9.63
C ILE A 270 2.67 -16.61 -8.60
N GLY A 271 2.34 -17.02 -7.37
CA GLY A 271 2.03 -16.09 -6.28
C GLY A 271 3.20 -15.17 -5.95
N GLY A 272 4.42 -15.71 -5.84
CA GLY A 272 5.65 -14.94 -5.64
C GLY A 272 5.87 -13.89 -6.73
N MET A 273 5.71 -14.27 -8.00
CA MET A 273 5.79 -13.34 -9.14
C MET A 273 4.72 -12.25 -9.05
N GLY A 274 3.51 -12.58 -8.62
CA GLY A 274 2.46 -11.60 -8.36
C GLY A 274 2.84 -10.60 -7.25
N PHE A 275 3.48 -11.06 -6.17
CA PHE A 275 4.02 -10.17 -5.12
C PHE A 275 5.14 -9.27 -5.65
N VAL A 276 5.98 -9.76 -6.57
CA VAL A 276 7.01 -8.96 -7.25
C VAL A 276 6.36 -7.85 -8.08
N ILE A 277 5.31 -8.18 -8.85
CA ILE A 277 4.55 -7.20 -9.64
C ILE A 277 3.93 -6.14 -8.71
N SER A 278 3.21 -6.57 -7.69
CA SER A 278 2.60 -5.69 -6.68
C SER A 278 3.60 -4.72 -6.06
N SER A 279 4.74 -5.25 -5.59
CA SER A 279 5.79 -4.44 -4.97
C SER A 279 6.47 -3.49 -5.96
N SER A 280 6.60 -3.89 -7.23
CA SER A 280 7.11 -3.01 -8.30
C SER A 280 6.19 -1.83 -8.56
N LEU A 281 4.87 -2.06 -8.55
CA LEU A 281 3.89 -0.99 -8.69
C LEU A 281 3.95 -0.01 -7.50
N LEU A 282 4.19 -0.49 -6.28
CA LEU A 282 4.40 0.36 -5.10
C LEU A 282 5.73 1.13 -5.13
N LEU A 283 6.79 0.55 -5.70
CA LEU A 283 8.04 1.25 -5.96
C LEU A 283 7.79 2.40 -6.94
N LEU A 284 7.08 2.14 -8.03
CA LEU A 284 6.68 3.14 -9.04
C LEU A 284 5.75 4.21 -8.47
N GLU A 285 4.92 3.89 -7.48
CA GLU A 285 4.08 4.86 -6.75
C GLU A 285 4.92 5.86 -5.94
N THR A 286 6.12 5.48 -5.51
CA THR A 286 6.89 6.25 -4.51
C THR A 286 8.13 6.95 -5.07
N GLN A 287 8.43 6.76 -6.35
CA GLN A 287 9.57 7.35 -7.06
C GLN A 287 9.15 8.30 -8.18
N LYS A 288 10.01 9.28 -8.51
CA LYS A 288 9.69 10.32 -9.52
C LYS A 288 9.67 9.75 -10.95
N ARG A 289 10.61 8.86 -11.24
CA ARG A 289 10.80 8.20 -12.52
C ARG A 289 11.12 6.75 -12.24
N TRP A 290 10.73 5.83 -13.12
CA TRP A 290 10.95 4.39 -12.94
C TRP A 290 12.41 4.01 -12.67
N TYR A 291 13.37 4.82 -13.13
CA TYR A 291 14.81 4.62 -12.97
C TYR A 291 15.46 5.46 -11.84
N MET A 292 14.69 6.30 -11.13
CA MET A 292 15.23 7.21 -10.12
C MET A 292 14.70 6.82 -8.73
N PRO A 293 15.38 5.91 -8.01
CA PRO A 293 14.92 5.41 -6.71
C PRO A 293 14.81 6.53 -5.68
N ASN A 294 13.91 6.37 -4.71
CA ASN A 294 13.64 7.36 -3.67
C ASN A 294 13.86 6.78 -2.26
N PRO A 295 15.10 6.43 -1.88
CA PRO A 295 15.40 5.71 -0.65
C PRO A 295 15.06 6.48 0.64
N ALA A 296 14.94 7.81 0.57
CA ALA A 296 14.52 8.62 1.71
C ALA A 296 13.01 8.55 1.99
N SER A 297 12.22 8.03 1.04
CA SER A 297 10.77 7.88 1.21
C SER A 297 10.43 6.64 2.01
N LEU A 298 9.66 6.81 3.09
CA LEU A 298 9.15 5.71 3.90
C LEU A 298 8.36 4.69 3.04
N GLY A 299 7.46 5.17 2.19
CA GLY A 299 6.69 4.29 1.30
C GLY A 299 7.56 3.52 0.31
N TRP A 300 8.69 4.10 -0.12
CA TRP A 300 9.66 3.41 -0.99
C TRP A 300 10.39 2.30 -0.24
N GLN A 301 10.79 2.56 1.02
CA GLN A 301 11.39 1.54 1.89
C GLN A 301 10.43 0.38 2.14
N VAL A 302 9.14 0.65 2.38
CA VAL A 302 8.10 -0.40 2.47
C VAL A 302 8.07 -1.24 1.19
N ALA A 303 8.05 -0.58 0.02
CA ALA A 303 7.93 -1.26 -1.26
C ALA A 303 9.18 -2.10 -1.62
N ILE A 304 10.40 -1.60 -1.38
CA ILE A 304 11.62 -2.32 -1.73
C ILE A 304 11.82 -3.56 -0.86
N TRP A 305 11.51 -3.50 0.43
CA TRP A 305 11.64 -4.65 1.33
C TRP A 305 10.62 -5.73 0.98
N ASN A 306 9.39 -5.35 0.63
CA ASN A 306 8.39 -6.29 0.10
C ASN A 306 8.82 -6.87 -1.25
N PHE A 307 9.44 -6.09 -2.12
CA PHE A 307 9.98 -6.56 -3.40
C PHE A 307 11.08 -7.61 -3.20
N ILE A 308 12.03 -7.33 -2.30
CA ILE A 308 13.08 -8.28 -1.90
C ILE A 308 12.42 -9.55 -1.35
N GLY A 309 11.52 -9.45 -0.38
CA GLY A 309 10.78 -10.59 0.18
C GLY A 309 10.07 -11.43 -0.89
N ALA A 310 9.40 -10.77 -1.84
CA ALA A 310 8.71 -11.42 -2.95
C ALA A 310 9.67 -12.21 -3.87
N ILE A 311 10.87 -11.70 -4.13
CA ILE A 311 11.91 -12.44 -4.84
C ILE A 311 12.29 -13.72 -4.08
N GLY A 312 12.45 -13.62 -2.75
CA GLY A 312 12.79 -14.77 -1.91
C GLY A 312 11.75 -15.89 -2.00
N PHE A 313 10.48 -15.54 -1.89
CA PHE A 313 9.38 -16.51 -2.01
C PHE A 313 9.20 -17.06 -3.43
N THR A 314 9.50 -16.26 -4.46
CA THR A 314 9.51 -16.76 -5.85
C THR A 314 10.64 -17.78 -6.04
N LEU A 315 11.83 -17.47 -5.54
CA LEU A 315 12.99 -18.38 -5.62
C LEU A 315 12.78 -19.65 -4.81
N CYS A 316 12.12 -19.56 -3.66
CA CYS A 316 11.77 -20.72 -2.84
C CYS A 316 10.99 -21.74 -3.67
N GLY A 317 9.89 -21.31 -4.30
CA GLY A 317 9.08 -22.17 -5.16
C GLY A 317 9.85 -22.67 -6.38
N ALA A 318 10.62 -21.79 -7.04
CA ALA A 318 11.30 -22.11 -8.29
C ALA A 318 12.42 -23.16 -8.10
N LEU A 319 13.17 -23.05 -7.00
CA LEU A 319 14.20 -24.02 -6.65
C LEU A 319 13.60 -25.31 -6.04
N GLY A 320 12.40 -25.19 -5.46
CA GLY A 320 11.65 -26.27 -4.83
C GLY A 320 11.38 -27.48 -5.72
N TYR A 321 11.12 -27.26 -7.01
CA TYR A 321 10.92 -28.34 -8.01
C TYR A 321 12.07 -29.36 -8.03
N THR A 322 13.29 -28.92 -7.73
CA THR A 322 14.49 -29.78 -7.76
C THR A 322 14.98 -30.13 -6.36
N ALA A 323 14.27 -29.74 -5.31
CA ALA A 323 14.70 -29.95 -3.92
C ALA A 323 14.72 -31.45 -3.54
N GLN A 324 13.89 -32.28 -4.16
CA GLN A 324 13.89 -33.73 -3.92
C GLN A 324 15.12 -34.45 -4.48
N THR A 325 15.75 -33.89 -5.52
CA THR A 325 16.88 -34.52 -6.24
C THR A 325 18.21 -33.82 -5.99
N SER A 326 18.20 -32.57 -5.52
CA SER A 326 19.38 -31.75 -5.28
C SER A 326 19.35 -31.13 -3.89
N THR A 327 20.26 -31.57 -3.03
CA THR A 327 20.45 -30.99 -1.68
C THR A 327 20.83 -29.52 -1.73
N LYS A 328 21.55 -29.09 -2.78
CA LYS A 328 21.87 -27.67 -3.02
C LYS A 328 20.62 -26.85 -3.34
N ALA A 329 19.69 -27.41 -4.11
CA ALA A 329 18.43 -26.73 -4.41
C ALA A 329 17.53 -26.66 -3.18
N ALA A 330 17.46 -27.73 -2.39
CA ALA A 330 16.72 -27.75 -1.11
C ALA A 330 17.27 -26.70 -0.12
N TYR A 331 18.60 -26.58 -0.02
CA TYR A 331 19.26 -25.55 0.78
C TYR A 331 18.87 -24.14 0.31
N GLN A 332 18.99 -23.86 -0.98
CA GLN A 332 18.72 -22.52 -1.52
C GLN A 332 17.23 -22.16 -1.45
N SER A 333 16.32 -23.12 -1.67
CA SER A 333 14.88 -22.93 -1.49
C SER A 333 14.55 -22.56 -0.03
N SER A 334 15.11 -23.30 0.93
CA SER A 334 14.92 -23.03 2.37
C SER A 334 15.53 -21.69 2.79
N LEU A 335 16.76 -21.39 2.33
CA LEU A 335 17.43 -20.12 2.59
C LEU A 335 16.64 -18.94 2.03
N SER A 336 16.06 -19.09 0.83
CA SER A 336 15.25 -18.04 0.20
C SER A 336 13.96 -17.74 0.93
N THR A 337 13.32 -18.76 1.51
CA THR A 337 12.19 -18.57 2.45
C THR A 337 12.64 -17.81 3.70
N PHE A 338 13.79 -18.18 4.26
CA PHE A 338 14.32 -17.57 5.48
C PHE A 338 14.56 -16.07 5.31
N TRP A 339 15.40 -15.65 4.36
CA TRP A 339 15.66 -14.23 4.17
C TRP A 339 14.45 -13.48 3.60
N GLY A 340 13.62 -14.15 2.80
CA GLY A 340 12.37 -13.59 2.26
C GLY A 340 11.39 -13.19 3.37
N GLY A 341 11.24 -14.05 4.39
CA GLY A 341 10.41 -13.76 5.58
C GLY A 341 10.91 -12.54 6.35
N TRP A 342 12.22 -12.42 6.55
CA TRP A 342 12.82 -11.25 7.20
C TRP A 342 12.61 -9.96 6.40
N ALA A 343 12.74 -10.02 5.07
CA ALA A 343 12.50 -8.86 4.22
C ALA A 343 11.03 -8.38 4.29
N PHE A 344 10.05 -9.29 4.24
CA PHE A 344 8.65 -8.94 4.48
C PHE A 344 8.40 -8.38 5.89
N LEU A 345 9.10 -8.89 6.90
CA LEU A 345 8.99 -8.37 8.26
C LEU A 345 9.48 -6.92 8.36
N ILE A 346 10.62 -6.59 7.75
CA ILE A 346 11.13 -5.21 7.71
C ILE A 346 10.14 -4.30 6.97
N GLY A 347 9.67 -4.72 5.79
CA GLY A 347 8.71 -3.95 5.00
C GLY A 347 7.40 -3.68 5.73
N SER A 348 6.85 -4.70 6.40
CA SER A 348 5.59 -4.57 7.15
C SER A 348 5.73 -3.75 8.44
N ILE A 349 6.86 -3.83 9.16
CA ILE A 349 7.14 -2.96 10.32
C ILE A 349 7.20 -1.49 9.89
N LEU A 350 7.84 -1.19 8.76
CA LEU A 350 7.86 0.16 8.20
C LEU A 350 6.47 0.63 7.76
N GLN A 351 5.65 -0.28 7.22
CA GLN A 351 4.26 -0.02 6.87
C GLN A 351 3.41 0.26 8.10
N TRP A 352 3.66 -0.44 9.21
CA TRP A 352 3.02 -0.17 10.49
C TRP A 352 3.41 1.22 10.99
N TYR A 353 4.70 1.56 10.99
CA TYR A 353 5.15 2.91 11.32
C TYR A 353 4.51 3.98 10.41
N GLU A 354 4.36 3.72 9.10
CA GLU A 354 3.67 4.61 8.16
C GLU A 354 2.20 4.82 8.53
N SER A 355 1.51 3.75 8.96
CA SER A 355 0.07 3.79 9.22
C SER A 355 -0.33 4.61 10.45
N VAL A 356 0.55 4.70 11.45
CA VAL A 356 0.29 5.38 12.75
C VAL A 356 0.90 6.78 12.84
N ASN A 357 1.59 7.24 11.79
CA ASN A 357 2.26 8.53 11.76
C ASN A 357 1.71 9.44 10.65
N SER A 358 1.06 10.53 11.06
CA SER A 358 0.51 11.52 10.15
C SER A 358 1.59 12.44 9.57
N VAL A 359 1.33 12.99 8.38
CA VAL A 359 2.18 13.98 7.69
C VAL A 359 1.73 15.41 7.93
#